data_AF-A0A9Q3FDJ3-F1
#
_entry.id   AF-A0A9Q3FDJ3-F1
#
_cell.length_a   1.000
_cell.length_b   1.000
_cell.length_c   1.000
_cell.angle_alpha   90.00
_cell.angle_beta   90.00
_cell.angle_gamma   90.00
#
_symmetry.space_group_name_H-M   'P 1'
#
loop_
_entity.id
_entity.type
_entity.pdbx_description
1 polymer ?
#
loop_
_entity_poly.entity_id
_entity_poly.type
_entity_poly.pdbx_seq_one_letter_code
_entity_poly.pdbx_strand_id
1 'polypeptide(L)'
;DSVEEEEFEEDELAAALTGAPEASEAPNLAPSNQPLVSQAKSNFLKMMEQITQFMGQLTKAVSSRDTSKSPAFKTPSMKSPDSFDGTKACKLGEFIQSYRLTFHNNPEIFFLDQKKVLYSTSFLAGRASK
;
A
#
# COMPACT_ATOMS: atom_id res chain seq x y z
N ASP A 1 -8.29 42.95 -3.42
CA ASP A 1 -8.92 41.81 -4.10
C ASP A 1 -9.36 40.77 -3.10
N SER A 2 -10.65 40.88 -2.77
CA SER A 2 -11.46 39.91 -2.05
C SER A 2 -12.17 39.04 -3.08
N VAL A 3 -12.31 37.74 -2.82
CA VAL A 3 -13.43 36.88 -3.27
C VAL A 3 -13.46 35.74 -2.23
N GLU A 4 -14.20 35.90 -1.14
CA GLU A 4 -15.64 35.66 -0.94
C GLU A 4 -15.97 34.17 -0.74
N GLU A 5 -16.40 33.93 0.49
CA GLU A 5 -17.00 32.74 1.07
C GLU A 5 -18.43 32.60 0.55
N GLU A 6 -18.88 31.38 0.25
CA GLU A 6 -20.31 31.08 0.15
C GLU A 6 -20.59 29.78 0.92
N GLU A 7 -20.98 29.95 2.19
CA GLU A 7 -22.01 29.11 2.81
C GLU A 7 -23.36 29.51 2.21
N PHE A 8 -24.27 28.55 2.00
CA PHE A 8 -25.69 28.82 2.21
C PHE A 8 -26.43 27.52 2.54
N GLU A 9 -26.95 27.46 3.76
CA GLU A 9 -27.97 26.54 4.23
C GLU A 9 -29.31 26.93 3.59
N GLU A 10 -30.15 25.97 3.22
CA GLU A 10 -31.57 26.23 2.98
C GLU A 10 -32.43 25.17 3.67
N ASP A 11 -33.11 25.67 4.71
CA ASP A 11 -34.08 25.02 5.56
C ASP A 11 -35.36 24.57 4.85
N GLU A 12 -35.89 23.47 5.38
CA GLU A 12 -37.29 23.28 5.78
C GLU A 12 -38.35 24.22 5.17
N LEU A 13 -39.19 23.68 4.27
CA LEU A 13 -40.53 24.23 4.02
C LEU A 13 -41.58 23.13 4.09
N ALA A 14 -42.29 23.13 5.22
CA ALA A 14 -43.45 22.31 5.48
C ALA A 14 -44.68 22.74 4.64
N ALA A 15 -45.58 21.78 4.50
CA ALA A 15 -47.03 21.92 4.27
C ALA A 15 -47.50 22.30 2.85
N ALA A 16 -48.25 21.40 2.21
CA ALA A 16 -49.73 21.41 2.25
C ALA A 16 -50.34 20.56 1.11
N LEU A 17 -51.60 20.16 1.31
CA LEU A 17 -52.59 19.61 0.35
C LEU A 17 -52.64 18.07 0.26
N THR A 18 -53.33 17.40 1.21
CA THR A 18 -54.78 17.08 1.17
C THR A 18 -55.21 16.20 -0.01
N GLY A 19 -55.64 14.96 0.28
CA GLY A 19 -56.52 14.20 -0.60
C GLY A 19 -56.33 12.68 -0.56
N ALA A 20 -56.99 11.99 0.36
CA ALA A 20 -57.48 10.64 0.08
C ALA A 20 -58.70 10.77 -0.87
N PRO A 21 -58.95 9.80 -1.76
CA PRO A 21 -59.92 8.80 -1.37
C PRO A 21 -59.62 7.36 -1.83
N GLU A 22 -60.15 6.46 -1.00
CA GLU A 22 -60.64 5.10 -1.21
C GLU A 22 -60.55 4.38 -2.57
N ALA A 23 -60.29 3.07 -2.40
CA ALA A 23 -60.89 1.92 -3.07
C ALA A 23 -60.68 1.73 -4.58
N SER A 24 -59.90 0.70 -4.92
CA SER A 24 -60.49 -0.45 -5.61
C SER A 24 -59.49 -1.60 -5.69
N GLU A 25 -59.93 -2.73 -5.12
CA GLU A 25 -59.37 -4.05 -5.28
C GLU A 25 -59.60 -4.52 -6.73
N ALA A 26 -58.53 -4.88 -7.44
CA ALA A 26 -58.60 -5.80 -8.56
C ALA A 26 -57.28 -6.58 -8.67
N PRO A 27 -57.33 -7.93 -8.79
CA PRO A 27 -56.16 -8.78 -8.72
C PRO A 27 -55.46 -8.80 -10.08
N ASN A 28 -54.17 -8.47 -10.13
CA ASN A 28 -53.38 -8.78 -11.31
C ASN A 28 -52.18 -9.64 -10.94
N LEU A 29 -52.28 -10.91 -11.32
CA LEU A 29 -51.27 -11.95 -11.27
C LEU A 29 -50.01 -11.49 -12.01
N ALA A 30 -49.05 -10.90 -11.29
CA ALA A 30 -47.69 -10.79 -11.78
C ALA A 30 -46.96 -12.13 -11.52
N PRO A 31 -46.31 -12.74 -12.53
CA PRO A 31 -45.47 -13.92 -12.28
C PRO A 31 -44.33 -13.51 -11.34
N SER A 32 -44.26 -14.18 -10.20
CA SER A 32 -43.24 -13.98 -9.17
C SER A 32 -41.85 -14.27 -9.75
N ASN A 33 -41.15 -13.20 -10.14
CA ASN A 33 -39.71 -13.22 -10.45
C ASN A 33 -38.85 -13.12 -9.16
N GLN A 34 -39.44 -13.29 -7.97
CA GLN A 34 -38.74 -13.22 -6.70
C GLN A 34 -37.59 -14.24 -6.51
N PRO A 35 -37.61 -15.48 -7.06
CA PRO A 35 -36.53 -16.42 -6.75
C PRO A 35 -35.19 -16.03 -7.38
N LEU A 36 -35.21 -15.42 -8.58
CA LEU A 36 -33.98 -15.05 -9.29
C LEU A 36 -33.23 -13.89 -8.62
N VAL A 37 -33.96 -12.88 -8.15
CA VAL A 37 -33.39 -11.71 -7.45
C VAL A 37 -32.85 -12.12 -6.07
N SER A 38 -33.52 -13.04 -5.39
CA SER A 38 -33.11 -13.53 -4.07
C SER A 38 -31.87 -14.44 -4.17
N GLN A 39 -31.78 -15.25 -5.23
CA GLN A 39 -30.62 -16.08 -5.54
C GLN A 39 -29.40 -15.24 -5.96
N ALA A 40 -29.59 -14.19 -6.77
CA ALA A 40 -28.51 -13.27 -7.13
C ALA A 40 -27.95 -12.54 -5.89
N LYS A 41 -28.83 -12.10 -4.99
CA LYS A 41 -28.43 -11.49 -3.71
C LYS A 41 -27.69 -12.47 -2.79
N SER A 42 -28.11 -13.72 -2.71
CA SER A 42 -27.42 -14.72 -1.87
C SER A 42 -26.04 -15.08 -2.43
N ASN A 43 -25.90 -15.20 -3.74
CA ASN A 43 -24.63 -15.43 -4.40
C ASN A 43 -23.67 -14.25 -4.21
N PHE A 44 -24.18 -13.01 -4.29
CA PHE A 44 -23.39 -11.80 -4.04
C PHE A 44 -22.90 -11.73 -2.58
N LEU A 45 -23.77 -12.00 -1.61
CA LEU A 45 -23.38 -12.02 -0.19
C LEU A 45 -22.32 -13.10 0.09
N LYS A 46 -22.47 -14.27 -0.51
CA LYS A 46 -21.49 -15.36 -0.39
C LYS A 46 -20.14 -15.01 -1.03
N MET A 47 -20.15 -14.31 -2.16
CA MET A 47 -18.93 -13.79 -2.80
C MET A 47 -18.24 -12.74 -1.93
N MET A 48 -18.99 -11.80 -1.36
CA MET A 48 -18.46 -10.78 -0.46
C MET A 48 -17.86 -11.38 0.81
N GLU A 49 -18.46 -12.43 1.35
CA GLU A 49 -17.90 -13.18 2.47
C GLU A 49 -16.56 -13.83 2.10
N GLN A 50 -16.47 -14.48 0.92
CA GLN A 50 -15.21 -15.07 0.45
C GLN A 50 -14.12 -14.02 0.21
N ILE A 51 -14.46 -12.88 -0.39
CA ILE A 51 -13.52 -11.77 -0.60
C ILE A 51 -13.01 -11.25 0.75
N THR A 52 -13.90 -11.10 1.73
CA THR A 52 -13.53 -10.62 3.07
C THR A 52 -12.61 -11.61 3.80
N GLN A 53 -12.89 -12.92 3.69
CA GLN A 53 -12.04 -13.97 4.26
C GLN A 53 -10.67 -14.01 3.58
N PHE A 54 -10.63 -13.88 2.26
CA PHE A 54 -9.38 -13.84 1.49
C PHE A 54 -8.56 -12.60 1.88
N MET A 55 -9.17 -11.42 1.92
CA MET A 55 -8.49 -10.21 2.37
C MET A 55 -7.99 -10.32 3.82
N GLY A 56 -8.79 -10.91 4.72
CA GLY A 56 -8.36 -11.18 6.08
C GLY A 56 -7.12 -12.07 6.17
N GLN A 57 -7.00 -13.06 5.28
CA GLN A 57 -5.82 -13.92 5.18
C GLN A 57 -4.61 -13.18 4.61
N LEU A 58 -4.79 -12.35 3.57
CA LEU A 58 -3.72 -11.51 3.04
C LEU A 58 -3.21 -10.53 4.09
N THR A 59 -4.10 -9.82 4.77
CA THR A 59 -3.72 -8.87 5.82
C THR A 59 -2.94 -9.57 6.93
N LYS A 60 -3.37 -10.76 7.36
CA LYS A 60 -2.62 -11.56 8.36
C LYS A 60 -1.26 -12.01 7.85
N ALA A 61 -1.15 -12.44 6.60
CA ALA A 61 0.12 -12.86 6.00
C ALA A 61 1.11 -11.70 5.78
N VAL A 62 0.60 -10.50 5.50
CA VAL A 62 1.43 -9.29 5.35
C VAL A 62 1.82 -8.73 6.72
N SER A 63 0.91 -8.74 7.71
CA SER A 63 1.20 -8.29 9.08
C SER A 63 2.09 -9.26 9.87
N SER A 64 2.06 -10.56 9.57
CA SER A 64 2.97 -11.55 10.17
C SER A 64 4.36 -11.55 9.54
N ARG A 65 4.60 -10.72 8.51
CA ARG A 65 5.96 -10.32 8.12
C ARG A 65 6.50 -9.31 9.12
N ASP A 66 6.44 -9.72 10.36
CA ASP A 66 7.15 -9.14 11.47
C ASP A 66 8.63 -9.32 11.09
N THR A 67 9.27 -8.25 10.61
CA THR A 67 10.74 -8.18 10.57
C THR A 67 11.28 -8.04 11.99
N SER A 68 10.61 -8.66 12.97
CA SER A 68 10.88 -8.51 14.38
C SER A 68 12.24 -9.08 14.67
N LYS A 69 13.17 -8.16 14.88
CA LYS A 69 14.17 -8.19 15.94
C LYS A 69 14.93 -9.51 16.09
N SER A 70 15.22 -10.20 15.00
CA SER A 70 16.51 -10.90 14.98
C SER A 70 17.54 -9.79 15.19
N PRO A 71 18.47 -9.88 16.15
CA PRO A 71 19.64 -9.03 16.10
C PRO A 71 20.18 -9.19 14.69
N ALA A 72 20.17 -8.10 13.91
CA ALA A 72 20.68 -8.12 12.56
C ALA A 72 22.05 -8.76 12.67
N PHE A 73 22.28 -9.87 11.96
CA PHE A 73 23.53 -10.60 12.05
C PHE A 73 24.63 -9.63 11.62
N LYS A 74 25.28 -9.02 12.60
CA LYS A 74 26.35 -8.07 12.35
C LYS A 74 27.58 -8.90 12.09
N THR A 75 28.10 -8.79 10.87
CA THR A 75 29.33 -9.50 10.52
C THR A 75 30.46 -8.99 11.41
N PRO A 76 31.15 -9.84 12.19
CA PRO A 76 32.20 -9.38 13.08
C PRO A 76 33.35 -8.76 12.29
N SER A 77 33.72 -7.51 12.64
CA SER A 77 34.88 -6.79 12.10
C SER A 77 34.99 -6.81 10.57
N MET A 78 34.04 -6.17 9.90
CA MET A 78 34.13 -6.02 8.45
C MET A 78 35.21 -5.02 8.08
N LYS A 79 36.14 -5.42 7.20
CA LYS A 79 37.12 -4.50 6.60
C LYS A 79 36.39 -3.45 5.75
N SER A 80 36.98 -2.26 5.68
CA SER A 80 36.52 -1.23 4.75
C SER A 80 36.48 -1.77 3.32
N PRO A 81 35.50 -1.37 2.49
CA PRO A 81 35.45 -1.72 1.08
C PRO A 81 36.75 -1.36 0.35
N ASP A 82 37.18 -2.22 -0.56
CA ASP A 82 38.27 -1.90 -1.48
C ASP A 82 37.80 -0.84 -2.48
N SER A 83 38.73 0.02 -2.92
CA SER A 83 38.41 1.01 -3.96
C SER A 83 38.21 0.35 -5.33
N PHE A 84 37.23 0.83 -6.09
CA PHE A 84 36.96 0.37 -7.44
C PHE A 84 37.47 1.38 -8.46
N ASP A 85 38.42 0.95 -9.28
CA ASP A 85 39.12 1.77 -10.26
C ASP A 85 38.48 1.76 -11.67
N GLY A 86 37.48 0.89 -11.89
CA GLY A 86 36.82 0.68 -13.18
C GLY A 86 37.62 -0.13 -14.19
N THR A 87 38.73 -0.78 -13.81
CA THR A 87 39.56 -1.57 -14.76
C THR A 87 39.07 -3.00 -14.94
N LYS A 88 38.57 -3.61 -13.86
CA LYS A 88 38.15 -5.03 -13.84
C LYS A 88 36.66 -5.14 -13.57
N ALA A 89 35.86 -5.32 -14.62
CA ALA A 89 34.41 -5.49 -14.51
C ALA A 89 34.01 -6.66 -13.59
N CYS A 90 34.81 -7.74 -13.55
CA CYS A 90 34.57 -8.87 -12.66
C CYS A 90 34.56 -8.51 -11.17
N LYS A 91 35.27 -7.43 -10.77
CA LYS A 91 35.31 -6.97 -9.37
C LYS A 91 34.13 -6.08 -8.97
N LEU A 92 33.30 -5.66 -9.94
CA LEU A 92 32.17 -4.78 -9.66
C LEU A 92 31.15 -5.45 -8.72
N GLY A 93 30.90 -6.75 -8.91
CA GLY A 93 29.99 -7.50 -8.04
C GLY A 93 30.47 -7.55 -6.59
N GLU A 94 31.75 -7.86 -6.37
CA GLU A 94 32.38 -7.88 -5.05
C GLU A 94 32.34 -6.49 -4.39
N PHE A 95 32.64 -5.44 -5.17
CA PHE A 95 32.56 -4.05 -4.74
C PHE A 95 31.14 -3.70 -4.26
N ILE A 96 30.11 -3.96 -5.06
CA ILE A 96 28.71 -3.68 -4.67
C ILE A 96 28.29 -4.50 -3.45
N GLN A 97 28.68 -5.78 -3.39
CA GLN A 97 28.33 -6.64 -2.27
C GLN A 97 28.94 -6.15 -0.95
N SER A 98 30.15 -5.60 -1.00
CA SER A 98 30.80 -5.01 0.18
C SER A 98 29.99 -3.85 0.77
N TYR A 99 29.46 -2.93 -0.05
CA TYR A 99 28.61 -1.84 0.44
C TYR A 99 27.30 -2.31 1.03
N ARG A 100 26.65 -3.28 0.39
CA ARG A 100 25.40 -3.86 0.92
C ARG A 100 25.61 -4.36 2.34
N LEU A 101 26.73 -5.02 2.58
CA LEU A 101 27.08 -5.53 3.90
C LEU A 101 27.46 -4.40 4.87
N THR A 102 28.23 -3.39 4.44
CA THR A 102 28.55 -2.20 5.25
C THR A 102 27.31 -1.47 5.75
N PHE A 103 26.35 -1.23 4.83
CA PHE A 103 25.13 -0.48 5.12
C PHE A 103 24.19 -1.28 6.02
N HIS A 104 24.12 -2.60 5.83
CA HIS A 104 23.32 -3.47 6.68
C HIS A 104 23.88 -3.56 8.11
N ASN A 105 25.21 -3.58 8.27
CA ASN A 105 25.85 -3.64 9.57
C ASN A 105 25.70 -2.34 10.38
N ASN A 106 25.59 -1.20 9.71
CA ASN A 106 25.59 0.13 10.33
C ASN A 106 24.35 0.97 9.94
N PRO A 107 23.13 0.51 10.26
CA PRO A 107 21.90 1.21 9.86
C PRO A 107 21.80 2.61 10.48
N GLU A 108 22.31 2.81 11.69
CA GLU A 108 22.32 4.11 12.38
C GLU A 108 23.18 5.16 11.67
N ILE A 109 24.24 4.74 10.97
CA ILE A 109 25.13 5.64 10.22
C ILE A 109 24.54 5.89 8.83
N PHE A 110 24.04 4.82 8.19
CA PHE A 110 23.56 4.81 6.81
C PHE A 110 22.04 4.77 6.70
N PHE A 111 21.33 5.50 7.58
CA PHE A 111 19.87 5.59 7.53
C PHE A 111 19.34 6.35 6.31
N LEU A 112 20.12 7.33 5.82
CA LEU A 112 19.81 8.09 4.62
C LEU A 112 20.56 7.55 3.40
N ASP A 113 19.87 7.46 2.28
CA ASP A 113 20.47 7.07 1.00
C ASP A 113 21.56 8.06 0.54
N GLN A 114 21.41 9.35 0.84
CA GLN A 114 22.46 10.34 0.58
C GLN A 114 23.79 9.97 1.25
N LYS A 115 23.77 9.44 2.47
CA LYS A 115 24.98 9.00 3.18
C LYS A 115 25.58 7.75 2.56
N LYS A 116 24.73 6.81 2.10
CA LYS A 116 25.17 5.61 1.37
C LYS A 116 25.88 6.00 0.08
N VAL A 117 25.27 6.90 -0.71
CA VAL A 117 25.84 7.40 -1.96
C VAL A 117 27.16 8.10 -1.71
N LEU A 118 27.20 9.06 -0.77
CA LEU A 118 28.42 9.80 -0.45
C LEU A 118 29.56 8.86 -0.03
N TYR A 119 29.26 7.89 0.84
CA TYR A 119 30.23 6.89 1.25
C TYR A 119 30.68 6.01 0.09
N SER A 120 29.78 5.50 -0.76
CA SER A 120 30.19 4.70 -1.91
C SER A 120 31.06 5.47 -2.90
N THR A 121 30.77 6.76 -3.10
CA THR A 121 31.55 7.60 -4.03
C THR A 121 32.99 7.82 -3.57
N SER A 122 33.29 7.81 -2.26
CA SER A 122 34.66 8.04 -1.77
C SER A 122 35.64 6.91 -2.06
N PHE A 123 35.15 5.75 -2.49
CA PHE A 123 35.96 4.59 -2.87
C PHE A 123 35.94 4.34 -4.38
N LEU A 124 35.30 5.21 -5.16
CA LEU A 124 35.48 5.23 -6.60
C LEU A 124 36.85 5.86 -6.89
N ALA A 125 37.64 5.17 -7.69
CA ALA A 125 38.99 5.60 -8.08
C ALA A 125 39.16 5.49 -9.60
N GLY A 126 40.29 5.99 -10.10
CA GLY A 126 40.70 5.79 -11.49
C GLY A 126 39.64 6.21 -12.51
N ARG A 127 39.19 5.26 -13.34
CA ARG A 127 38.18 5.50 -14.39
C ARG A 127 36.76 5.59 -13.84
N ALA A 128 36.50 5.02 -12.66
CA ALA A 128 35.18 5.03 -12.04
C ALA A 128 34.86 6.32 -11.29
N SER A 129 35.87 7.16 -11.02
CA SER A 129 35.73 8.46 -10.34
C SER A 129 35.56 9.63 -11.31
N LYS A 130 35.69 9.36 -12.63
CA LYS A 130 35.82 10.37 -13.68
C LYS A 130 34.54 10.58 -14.48
#